data_AF-A0AAD7EZ30-F1
#
_entry.id   AF-A0AAD7EZ30-F1
#
_cell.length_a   1.000
_cell.length_b   1.000
_cell.length_c   1.000
_cell.angle_alpha   90.00
_cell.angle_beta   90.00
_cell.angle_gamma   90.00
#
_symmetry.space_group_name_H-M   'P 1'
#
loop_
_entity.id
_entity.type
_entity.pdbx_description
1 polymer ?
#
loop_
_entity_poly.entity_id
_entity_poly.type
_entity_poly.pdbx_seq_one_letter_code
_entity_poly.pdbx_strand_id
1 'polypeptide(L)'
;FNPTTSTGPRYCLSGFHKPTSASLGPTSVRTSLKGYTGHSLSFFESFHNTIIPCCSTSMMNLESCWQCGAPPEAVAVSPKSQLLFAPHRLLTSNDVPLDSETPCIHGIISEGQDQIHTLNSQIDNLMAAIARLTHQRDKIAEHVIQHRAIISPVRRVPPELICKIVALSLSSDNTNTANSAPWHLGHICRFWRHCVLAYPVLWSSITIPSSSPLNPSSMIETQLIRSANAPLDVIWSPPEDESTPDPRAADLVLSHSNRWRVLLLNELNSETNVDWLHAAEGRLAALETLEVRGGDAGETEFPDIFLAAPNLRKVLLADWDFAPSPTTLQIPWAQITHYSGSFAVDSQLEVVKTSPNLVSCAIGFPDWVDSFEPGVSAVLPRLQRLYIEMAGFLPRLGAPLLRELFCSYSGTLQGRSEILPFVERSACSLQTLSLMRCSIDSDLTTVLRGLPSITHLVIEATNERNNYSEQCDLFDTLANDLCPNLTSLGYGFGSRFAEDNFLAMAQSRFRLEPPRPRFKQLCLFRSRDYHPGDDCPSSIVAAIQKSRNEGFDTSFLGPNEADLFKGKHFFS
;
A
#
# COMPACT_ATOMS: atom_id res chain seq x y z
N PHE A 1 -37.94 -58.99 8.51
CA PHE A 1 -38.75 -58.96 7.28
C PHE A 1 -38.02 -58.12 6.24
N ASN A 2 -37.58 -58.71 5.12
CA ASN A 2 -37.19 -58.02 3.88
C ASN A 2 -38.38 -58.11 2.89
N PRO A 3 -38.43 -57.43 1.71
CA PRO A 3 -37.46 -56.52 1.01
C PRO A 3 -38.16 -55.17 0.57
N THR A 4 -37.62 -54.18 -0.18
CA THR A 4 -37.06 -54.16 -1.56
C THR A 4 -36.39 -52.81 -1.95
N THR A 5 -35.22 -52.89 -2.62
CA THR A 5 -34.65 -52.12 -3.78
C THR A 5 -34.69 -50.57 -3.80
N SER A 6 -33.68 -49.80 -4.25
CA SER A 6 -32.65 -50.02 -5.28
C SER A 6 -31.37 -49.19 -5.07
N THR A 7 -30.34 -49.63 -5.79
CA THR A 7 -28.90 -49.36 -5.83
C THR A 7 -28.41 -47.97 -6.27
N GLY A 8 -27.23 -47.59 -5.76
CA GLY A 8 -26.23 -46.76 -6.44
C GLY A 8 -25.17 -46.16 -5.49
N PRO A 9 -23.93 -46.70 -5.40
CA PRO A 9 -22.97 -46.25 -4.39
C PRO A 9 -21.88 -45.29 -4.92
N ARG A 10 -21.49 -44.40 -3.99
CA ARG A 10 -20.26 -43.60 -3.94
C ARG A 10 -19.06 -44.51 -3.61
N TYR A 11 -17.87 -44.13 -4.05
CA TYR A 11 -16.61 -44.71 -3.56
C TYR A 11 -15.80 -43.68 -2.76
N CYS A 12 -15.29 -44.14 -1.61
CA CYS A 12 -14.29 -43.49 -0.75
C CYS A 12 -13.29 -44.56 -0.27
N LEU A 13 -12.02 -44.13 -0.18
CA LEU A 13 -10.96 -44.51 0.80
C LEU A 13 -10.48 -45.98 0.82
N SER A 14 -9.17 -46.23 0.79
CA SER A 14 -8.26 -46.24 1.96
C SER A 14 -6.88 -46.73 1.43
N GLY A 15 -5.68 -46.36 1.92
CA GLY A 15 -5.19 -46.08 3.27
C GLY A 15 -4.27 -47.23 3.69
N PHE A 16 -3.00 -46.99 4.03
CA PHE A 16 -2.20 -47.88 4.92
C PHE A 16 -0.98 -47.19 5.55
N HIS A 17 -0.64 -47.69 6.74
CA HIS A 17 0.16 -47.13 7.85
C HIS A 17 1.71 -47.27 7.76
N LYS A 18 2.39 -46.47 8.61
CA LYS A 18 3.82 -46.42 9.01
C LYS A 18 4.41 -47.76 9.55
N PRO A 19 5.76 -47.87 9.74
CA PRO A 19 6.37 -47.61 11.07
C PRO A 19 7.78 -46.95 11.11
N THR A 20 8.17 -46.60 12.34
CA THR A 20 9.33 -45.94 13.02
C THR A 20 10.81 -46.27 12.69
N SER A 21 11.73 -45.29 12.84
CA SER A 21 12.90 -45.26 13.77
C SER A 21 13.89 -44.10 13.47
N ALA A 22 14.88 -43.87 14.34
CA ALA A 22 15.46 -42.56 14.70
C ALA A 22 16.92 -42.26 14.23
N SER A 23 17.27 -40.96 14.34
CA SER A 23 18.58 -40.36 14.72
C SER A 23 19.62 -39.91 13.65
N LEU A 24 20.28 -38.78 14.02
CA LEU A 24 21.54 -38.14 13.57
C LEU A 24 21.43 -36.94 12.57
N GLY A 25 21.82 -35.75 13.03
CA GLY A 25 22.01 -34.50 12.24
C GLY A 25 23.38 -34.42 11.53
N PRO A 26 23.98 -33.25 11.22
CA PRO A 26 23.49 -31.86 11.28
C PRO A 26 23.73 -31.03 9.98
N THR A 27 23.38 -29.72 10.03
CA THR A 27 23.89 -28.57 9.24
C THR A 27 23.63 -28.48 7.73
N SER A 28 22.82 -27.50 7.30
CA SER A 28 23.29 -26.40 6.42
C SER A 28 22.16 -25.41 6.13
N VAL A 29 22.47 -24.15 6.45
CA VAL A 29 21.74 -22.91 6.18
C VAL A 29 21.36 -22.80 4.68
N ARG A 30 20.11 -22.44 4.38
CA ARG A 30 19.68 -21.94 3.07
C ARG A 30 18.96 -20.61 3.25
N THR A 31 19.71 -19.54 3.03
CA THR A 31 19.24 -18.17 2.79
C THR A 31 18.43 -18.11 1.48
N SER A 32 17.17 -17.69 1.57
CA SER A 32 16.33 -17.33 0.43
C SER A 32 16.30 -15.80 0.31
N LEU A 33 17.05 -15.27 -0.66
CA LEU A 33 17.00 -13.88 -1.08
C LEU A 33 15.89 -13.75 -2.15
N LYS A 34 14.75 -13.17 -1.77
CA LYS A 34 13.79 -12.63 -2.74
C LYS A 34 14.28 -11.24 -3.16
N GLY A 35 14.55 -11.10 -4.46
CA GLY A 35 15.08 -9.90 -5.08
C GLY A 35 14.04 -8.78 -5.19
N TYR A 36 14.52 -7.58 -4.92
CA TYR A 36 13.92 -6.33 -5.35
C TYR A 36 14.32 -6.02 -6.79
N THR A 37 13.33 -5.58 -7.55
CA THR A 37 13.39 -5.06 -8.91
C THR A 37 14.02 -3.66 -8.93
N GLY A 38 14.76 -3.37 -10.00
CA GLY A 38 15.29 -2.04 -10.31
C GLY A 38 15.04 -1.72 -11.78
N HIS A 39 13.99 -0.93 -12.01
CA HIS A 39 13.64 -0.31 -13.29
C HIS A 39 14.71 0.66 -13.80
N SER A 40 14.81 0.80 -15.13
CA SER A 40 15.04 2.07 -15.87
C SER A 40 15.62 1.74 -17.26
N LEU A 41 14.89 1.78 -18.36
CA LEU A 41 14.35 2.94 -19.11
C LEU A 41 14.97 2.91 -20.51
N SER A 42 14.12 2.89 -21.55
CA SER A 42 14.16 3.75 -22.77
C SER A 42 13.56 2.96 -23.95
N PHE A 43 12.35 3.32 -24.39
CA PHE A 43 12.10 4.25 -25.51
C PHE A 43 12.66 3.75 -26.85
N PHE A 44 11.80 3.20 -27.72
CA PHE A 44 11.43 3.79 -29.02
C PHE A 44 10.49 2.87 -29.81
N GLU A 45 9.37 3.45 -30.23
CA GLU A 45 8.63 3.23 -31.48
C GLU A 45 8.25 1.80 -31.94
N SER A 46 6.93 1.57 -31.85
CA SER A 46 6.20 0.76 -32.83
C SER A 46 6.35 1.40 -34.22
N PHE A 47 7.19 0.80 -35.06
CA PHE A 47 6.93 0.71 -36.49
C PHE A 47 6.67 -0.77 -36.80
N HIS A 48 5.40 -1.11 -37.01
CA HIS A 48 5.02 -2.25 -37.82
C HIS A 48 5.50 -1.99 -39.26
N ASN A 49 6.79 -2.21 -39.49
CA ASN A 49 7.27 -2.59 -40.80
C ASN A 49 7.55 -4.08 -40.73
N THR A 50 6.58 -4.84 -41.22
CA THR A 50 6.82 -6.19 -41.72
C THR A 50 7.90 -6.07 -42.79
N ILE A 51 9.18 -6.14 -42.39
CA ILE A 51 10.28 -6.38 -43.33
C ILE A 51 10.14 -7.86 -43.68
N ILE A 52 9.24 -8.13 -44.63
CA ILE A 52 9.28 -9.35 -45.41
C ILE A 52 10.62 -9.30 -46.14
N PRO A 53 11.57 -10.22 -45.89
CA PRO A 53 12.77 -10.30 -46.69
C PRO A 53 12.32 -10.47 -48.15
N CYS A 54 12.89 -9.67 -49.05
CA CYS A 54 12.53 -9.57 -50.47
C CYS A 54 12.65 -10.89 -51.26
N CYS A 55 12.95 -12.02 -50.60
CA CYS A 55 13.20 -13.35 -51.18
C CYS A 55 12.42 -14.48 -50.48
N SER A 56 11.23 -14.22 -49.93
CA SER A 56 10.36 -15.29 -49.40
C SER A 56 9.09 -15.46 -50.22
N THR A 57 9.21 -15.67 -51.53
CA THR A 57 8.15 -16.32 -52.34
C THR A 57 8.76 -16.87 -53.62
N SER A 58 8.71 -18.19 -53.76
CA SER A 58 9.09 -18.91 -54.98
C SER A 58 8.08 -18.60 -56.08
N MET A 59 8.45 -17.75 -57.05
CA MET A 59 7.87 -17.75 -58.39
C MET A 59 8.99 -17.95 -59.40
N MET A 60 8.83 -18.99 -60.20
CA MET A 60 9.74 -19.42 -61.26
C MET A 60 9.93 -18.33 -62.33
N ASN A 61 11.16 -18.23 -62.85
CA ASN A 61 11.58 -17.60 -64.11
C ASN A 61 11.57 -16.06 -64.25
N LEU A 62 12.49 -15.39 -63.56
CA LEU A 62 13.08 -14.11 -64.00
C LEU A 62 14.58 -14.10 -63.67
N GLU A 63 15.44 -13.73 -64.64
CA GLU A 63 16.92 -13.80 -64.55
C GLU A 63 17.56 -12.71 -63.64
N SER A 64 16.79 -11.89 -62.93
CA SER A 64 17.25 -10.97 -61.86
C SER A 64 16.09 -10.37 -61.05
N CYS A 65 16.35 -9.90 -59.83
CA CYS A 65 15.35 -9.21 -58.99
C CYS A 65 15.02 -7.82 -59.56
N TRP A 66 13.74 -7.58 -59.87
CA TRP A 66 13.30 -6.37 -60.58
C TRP A 66 13.42 -5.06 -59.76
N GLN A 67 13.71 -5.14 -58.45
CA GLN A 67 13.78 -3.96 -57.57
C GLN A 67 15.22 -3.52 -57.23
N CYS A 68 16.22 -4.41 -57.27
CA CYS A 68 17.60 -4.07 -56.88
C CYS A 68 18.69 -4.51 -57.88
N GLY A 69 18.36 -5.28 -58.93
CA GLY A 69 19.31 -5.63 -59.99
C GLY A 69 20.52 -6.48 -59.57
N ALA A 70 20.52 -7.00 -58.35
CA ALA A 70 21.60 -7.85 -57.86
C ALA A 70 21.61 -9.20 -58.60
N PRO A 71 22.77 -9.69 -59.07
CA PRO A 71 22.89 -11.04 -59.62
C PRO A 71 22.58 -12.04 -58.49
N PRO A 72 22.08 -13.25 -58.81
CA PRO A 72 21.86 -14.27 -57.79
C PRO A 72 23.22 -14.62 -57.17
N GLU A 73 23.51 -14.06 -55.98
CA GLU A 73 24.54 -14.60 -55.12
C GLU A 73 24.19 -16.06 -54.92
N ALA A 74 25.11 -16.92 -55.32
CA ALA A 74 25.00 -18.35 -55.20
C ALA A 74 24.75 -18.66 -53.73
N VAL A 75 23.48 -18.80 -53.37
CA VAL A 75 23.05 -19.69 -52.31
C VAL A 75 23.65 -21.01 -52.74
N ALA A 76 24.80 -21.35 -52.16
CA ALA A 76 25.29 -22.69 -52.16
C ALA A 76 24.15 -23.48 -51.54
N VAL A 77 23.29 -24.02 -52.42
CA VAL A 77 22.31 -25.03 -52.10
C VAL A 77 23.16 -26.12 -51.48
N SER A 78 23.20 -26.17 -50.15
CA SER A 78 23.72 -27.34 -49.46
C SER A 78 23.01 -28.51 -50.12
N PRO A 79 23.76 -29.48 -50.66
CA PRO A 79 23.24 -30.46 -51.58
C PRO A 79 21.98 -31.02 -50.95
N LYS A 80 20.86 -30.99 -51.70
CA LYS A 80 19.55 -31.54 -51.33
C LYS A 80 19.77 -32.57 -50.23
N SER A 81 19.43 -32.25 -48.98
CA SER A 81 19.36 -33.26 -47.95
C SER A 81 18.26 -34.21 -48.41
N GLN A 82 18.66 -35.20 -49.20
CA GLN A 82 17.86 -36.37 -49.50
C GLN A 82 17.74 -37.03 -48.14
N LEU A 83 16.77 -36.57 -47.35
CA LEU A 83 16.23 -37.41 -46.29
C LEU A 83 15.70 -38.63 -47.04
N LEU A 84 16.56 -39.63 -47.17
CA LEU A 84 16.22 -40.95 -47.63
C LEU A 84 15.21 -41.44 -46.60
N PHE A 85 13.93 -41.34 -46.94
CA PHE A 85 12.87 -41.78 -46.05
C PHE A 85 12.98 -43.30 -45.92
N ALA A 86 13.00 -43.79 -44.68
CA ALA A 86 12.88 -45.22 -44.44
C ALA A 86 11.61 -45.73 -45.14
N PRO A 87 11.62 -46.96 -45.70
CA PRO A 87 10.44 -47.52 -46.35
C PRO A 87 9.24 -47.43 -45.40
N HIS A 88 8.19 -46.70 -45.78
CA HIS A 88 7.07 -46.40 -44.87
C HIS A 88 6.43 -47.66 -44.29
N ARG A 89 6.51 -48.80 -45.00
CA ARG A 89 6.09 -50.13 -44.52
C ARG A 89 6.80 -50.57 -43.25
N LEU A 90 8.10 -50.29 -43.12
CA LEU A 90 8.93 -50.70 -41.96
C LEU A 90 8.75 -49.76 -40.76
N LEU A 91 8.20 -48.56 -40.97
CA LEU A 91 7.85 -47.63 -39.90
C LEU A 91 6.46 -47.92 -39.30
N THR A 92 5.61 -48.68 -40.01
CA THR A 92 4.22 -48.95 -39.62
C THR A 92 3.91 -50.46 -39.47
N SER A 93 4.91 -51.32 -39.64
CA SER A 93 4.82 -52.78 -39.51
C SER A 93 6.03 -53.31 -38.75
N ASN A 94 5.90 -54.49 -38.14
CA ASN A 94 7.01 -55.19 -37.48
C ASN A 94 7.77 -56.14 -38.44
N ASP A 95 7.67 -55.90 -39.75
CA ASP A 95 8.35 -56.71 -40.76
C ASP A 95 9.87 -56.51 -40.70
N VAL A 96 10.62 -57.58 -40.95
CA VAL A 96 12.09 -57.53 -40.99
C VAL A 96 12.55 -56.78 -42.25
N PRO A 97 13.55 -55.87 -42.16
CA PRO A 97 14.15 -55.24 -43.33
C PRO A 97 14.74 -56.30 -44.28
N LEU A 98 14.63 -56.08 -45.59
CA LEU A 98 15.29 -56.93 -46.58
C LEU A 98 16.81 -56.72 -46.50
N ASP A 99 17.59 -57.74 -46.86
CA ASP A 99 19.06 -57.67 -46.89
C ASP A 99 19.59 -56.51 -47.77
N SER A 100 18.83 -56.10 -48.79
CA SER A 100 19.14 -54.96 -49.65
C SER A 100 18.77 -53.59 -49.05
N GLU A 101 17.87 -53.54 -48.06
CA GLU A 101 17.41 -52.31 -47.41
C GLU A 101 18.29 -51.94 -46.20
N THR A 102 18.85 -52.95 -45.52
CA THR A 102 19.69 -52.78 -44.32
C THR A 102 20.89 -51.84 -44.54
N PRO A 103 21.68 -51.95 -45.64
CA PRO A 103 22.80 -51.02 -45.90
C PRO A 103 22.33 -49.58 -46.14
N CYS A 104 21.16 -49.40 -46.78
CA CYS A 104 20.57 -48.09 -47.03
C CYS A 104 20.12 -47.45 -45.69
N ILE A 105 19.47 -48.22 -44.82
CA ILE A 105 19.06 -47.78 -43.47
C ILE A 105 20.27 -47.40 -42.62
N HIS A 106 21.35 -48.19 -42.66
CA HIS A 106 22.60 -47.83 -41.97
C HIS A 106 23.21 -46.54 -42.51
N GLY A 107 23.16 -46.31 -43.83
CA GLY A 107 23.59 -45.05 -44.45
C GLY A 107 22.79 -43.85 -43.92
N ILE A 108 21.46 -43.98 -43.86
CA ILE A 108 20.56 -42.95 -43.31
C ILE A 108 20.88 -42.64 -41.85
N ILE A 109 21.10 -43.68 -41.04
CA ILE A 109 21.45 -43.53 -39.62
C ILE A 109 22.80 -42.81 -39.48
N SER A 110 23.81 -43.20 -40.25
CA SER A 110 25.14 -42.57 -40.22
C SER A 110 25.06 -41.10 -40.62
N GLU A 111 24.36 -40.79 -41.72
CA GLU A 111 24.17 -39.40 -42.17
C GLU A 111 23.41 -38.57 -41.13
N GLY A 112 22.36 -39.14 -40.52
CA GLY A 112 21.62 -38.50 -39.43
C GLY A 112 22.48 -38.26 -38.19
N GLN A 113 23.36 -39.21 -37.84
CA GLN A 113 24.31 -39.05 -36.73
C GLN A 113 25.34 -37.95 -37.00
N ASP A 114 25.86 -37.85 -38.22
CA ASP A 114 26.80 -36.80 -38.62
C ASP A 114 26.15 -35.40 -38.61
N GLN A 115 24.89 -35.31 -39.06
CA GLN A 115 24.11 -34.07 -38.98
C GLN A 115 23.83 -33.66 -37.54
N ILE A 116 23.44 -34.59 -36.67
CA ILE A 116 23.26 -34.34 -35.24
C ILE A 116 24.57 -33.86 -34.60
N HIS A 117 25.69 -34.50 -34.92
CA HIS A 117 27.00 -34.10 -34.40
C HIS A 117 27.36 -32.68 -34.83
N THR A 118 27.11 -32.35 -36.10
CA THR A 118 27.32 -31.01 -36.65
C THR A 118 26.47 -29.97 -35.93
N LEU A 119 25.16 -30.23 -35.76
CA LEU A 119 24.25 -29.33 -35.05
C LEU A 119 24.64 -29.14 -33.58
N ASN A 120 25.03 -30.22 -32.88
CA ASN A 120 25.51 -30.13 -31.50
C ASN A 120 26.76 -29.26 -31.39
N SER A 121 27.71 -29.38 -32.33
CA SER A 121 28.90 -28.51 -32.34
C SER A 121 28.55 -27.03 -32.56
N GLN A 122 27.53 -26.74 -33.38
CA GLN A 122 27.04 -25.38 -33.58
C GLN A 122 26.34 -24.84 -32.32
N ILE A 123 25.54 -25.68 -31.64
CA ILE A 123 24.92 -25.36 -30.37
C ILE A 123 26.00 -25.03 -29.33
N ASP A 124 27.04 -25.85 -29.19
CA ASP A 124 28.13 -25.62 -28.25
C ASP A 124 28.87 -24.30 -28.53
N ASN A 125 29.14 -24.01 -29.80
CA ASN A 125 29.77 -22.75 -30.21
C ASN A 125 28.90 -21.53 -29.90
N LEU A 126 27.59 -21.60 -30.16
CA LEU A 126 26.65 -20.52 -29.85
C LEU A 126 26.49 -20.35 -28.33
N MET A 127 26.43 -21.43 -27.56
CA MET A 127 26.41 -21.37 -26.10
C MET A 127 27.67 -20.71 -25.54
N ALA A 128 28.85 -21.05 -26.07
CA ALA A 128 30.10 -20.39 -25.69
C ALA A 128 30.10 -18.89 -26.05
N ALA A 129 29.55 -18.52 -27.22
CA ALA A 129 29.41 -17.12 -27.61
C ALA A 129 28.45 -16.35 -26.69
N ILE A 130 27.30 -16.95 -26.33
CA ILE A 130 26.35 -16.39 -25.37
C ILE A 130 27.01 -16.18 -24.01
N ALA A 131 27.75 -17.17 -23.51
CA ALA A 131 28.45 -17.07 -22.23
C ALA A 131 29.46 -15.92 -22.24
N ARG A 132 30.25 -15.78 -23.32
CA ARG A 132 31.22 -14.69 -23.49
C ARG A 132 30.54 -13.32 -23.54
N LEU A 133 29.48 -13.17 -24.33
CA LEU A 133 28.75 -11.90 -24.45
C LEU A 133 28.05 -11.52 -23.15
N THR A 134 27.49 -12.50 -22.43
CA THR A 134 26.90 -12.29 -21.11
C THR A 134 27.95 -11.79 -20.12
N HIS A 135 29.12 -12.41 -20.08
CA HIS A 135 30.22 -11.95 -19.23
C HIS A 135 30.69 -10.52 -19.59
N GLN A 136 30.80 -10.20 -20.88
CA GLN A 136 31.14 -8.84 -21.33
C GLN A 136 30.07 -7.81 -20.93
N ARG A 137 28.79 -8.14 -21.11
CA ARG A 137 27.67 -7.32 -20.68
C ARG A 137 27.72 -7.06 -19.18
N ASP A 138 27.92 -8.10 -18.37
CA ASP A 138 27.92 -7.98 -16.91
C ASP A 138 29.09 -7.12 -16.42
N LYS A 139 30.26 -7.25 -17.05
CA LYS A 139 31.41 -6.37 -16.79
C LYS A 139 31.11 -4.91 -17.11
N ILE A 140 30.50 -4.63 -18.27
CA ILE A 140 30.13 -3.27 -18.67
C ILE A 140 29.05 -2.72 -17.74
N ALA A 141 28.05 -3.53 -17.38
CA ALA A 141 26.99 -3.16 -16.46
C ALA A 141 27.55 -2.75 -15.09
N GLU A 142 28.52 -3.50 -14.56
CA GLU A 142 29.24 -3.17 -13.33
C GLU A 142 29.95 -1.80 -13.44
N HIS A 143 30.68 -1.55 -14.54
CA HIS A 143 31.29 -0.25 -14.79
C HIS A 143 30.25 0.89 -14.82
N VAL A 144 29.12 0.70 -15.49
CA VAL A 144 28.04 1.71 -15.55
C VAL A 144 27.46 1.97 -14.16
N ILE A 145 27.22 0.93 -13.35
CA ILE A 145 26.73 1.06 -11.97
C ILE A 145 27.71 1.88 -11.12
N GLN A 146 29.00 1.57 -11.19
CA GLN A 146 30.03 2.31 -10.45
C GLN A 146 30.07 3.79 -10.83
N HIS A 147 30.04 4.12 -12.12
CA HIS A 147 30.07 5.51 -12.57
C HIS A 147 28.77 6.25 -12.22
N ARG A 148 27.61 5.60 -12.33
CA ARG A 148 26.31 6.13 -11.86
C ARG A 148 26.35 6.42 -10.35
N ALA A 149 26.96 5.54 -9.56
CA ALA A 149 27.12 5.75 -8.12
C ALA A 149 28.03 6.95 -7.80
N ILE A 150 29.05 7.25 -8.63
CA ILE A 150 29.93 8.42 -8.48
C ILE A 150 29.18 9.73 -8.72
N ILE A 151 28.31 9.77 -9.73
CA ILE A 151 27.52 10.98 -10.06
C ILE A 151 26.17 11.03 -9.33
N SER A 152 25.90 10.07 -8.43
CA SER A 152 24.62 9.95 -7.74
C SER A 152 24.28 11.24 -6.97
N PRO A 153 23.04 11.76 -7.11
CA PRO A 153 22.59 12.97 -6.40
C PRO A 153 22.83 12.90 -4.89
N VAL A 154 22.75 11.71 -4.28
CA VAL A 154 22.95 11.52 -2.84
C VAL A 154 24.31 12.02 -2.35
N ARG A 155 25.35 12.02 -3.20
CA ARG A 155 26.68 12.54 -2.84
C ARG A 155 26.74 14.07 -2.76
N ARG A 156 25.74 14.77 -3.30
CA ARG A 156 25.62 16.23 -3.27
C ARG A 156 24.69 16.71 -2.15
N VAL A 157 23.93 15.80 -1.55
CA VAL A 157 23.01 16.13 -0.47
C VAL A 157 23.82 16.27 0.83
N PRO A 158 23.68 17.39 1.55
CA PRO A 158 24.28 17.54 2.88
C PRO A 158 23.90 16.36 3.80
N PRO A 159 24.84 15.86 4.63
CA PRO A 159 24.58 14.77 5.57
C PRO A 159 23.33 14.99 6.43
N GLU A 160 23.10 16.23 6.87
CA GLU A 160 21.95 16.65 7.67
C GLU A 160 20.61 16.35 6.99
N LEU A 161 20.51 16.61 5.67
CA LEU A 161 19.29 16.35 4.91
C LEU A 161 19.09 14.85 4.69
N ILE A 162 20.17 14.09 4.51
CA ILE A 162 20.08 12.62 4.43
C ILE A 162 19.57 12.06 5.77
N CYS A 163 20.12 12.51 6.89
CA CYS A 163 19.64 12.12 8.22
C CYS A 163 18.17 12.47 8.42
N LYS A 164 17.74 13.67 7.99
CA LYS A 164 16.35 14.10 8.11
C LYS A 164 15.40 13.27 7.24
N ILE A 165 15.76 13.01 5.98
CA ILE A 165 14.99 12.14 5.08
C ILE A 165 14.85 10.75 5.70
N VAL A 166 15.95 10.20 6.21
CA VAL A 166 15.91 8.88 6.81
C VAL A 166 15.06 8.88 8.06
N ALA A 167 15.22 9.84 8.97
CA ALA A 167 14.38 9.96 10.17
C ALA A 167 12.89 10.03 9.82
N LEU A 168 12.51 10.68 8.72
CA LEU A 168 11.12 10.72 8.23
C LEU A 168 10.66 9.41 7.58
N SER A 169 11.58 8.60 7.07
CA SER A 169 11.30 7.31 6.42
C SER A 169 11.25 6.12 7.37
N LEU A 170 11.74 6.28 8.60
CA LEU A 170 11.67 5.23 9.60
C LEU A 170 10.27 5.22 10.20
N SER A 171 9.53 4.16 9.92
CA SER A 171 8.33 3.83 10.67
C SER A 171 8.71 3.45 12.11
N SER A 172 7.87 3.86 13.06
CA SER A 172 7.95 3.54 14.49
C SER A 172 8.04 2.04 14.78
N ASP A 173 7.61 1.19 13.84
CA ASP A 173 7.24 -0.19 14.12
C ASP A 173 8.41 -1.18 14.26
N ASN A 174 9.67 -0.76 14.11
CA ASN A 174 10.77 -1.74 14.12
C ASN A 174 12.11 -1.14 14.61
N THR A 175 12.25 -0.64 15.83
CA THR A 175 13.53 0.01 16.26
C THR A 175 14.48 -0.86 17.09
N ASN A 176 14.11 -2.10 17.41
CA ASN A 176 14.88 -2.92 18.36
C ASN A 176 15.66 -4.09 17.76
N THR A 177 15.74 -4.22 16.43
CA THR A 177 16.55 -5.28 15.82
C THR A 177 17.83 -4.72 15.21
N ALA A 178 18.92 -5.48 15.22
CA ALA A 178 20.16 -5.06 14.54
C ALA A 178 19.98 -4.84 13.02
N ASN A 179 18.92 -5.45 12.44
CA ASN A 179 18.55 -5.31 11.03
C ASN A 179 17.68 -4.09 10.75
N SER A 180 17.29 -3.35 11.79
CA SER A 180 16.50 -2.13 11.66
C SER A 180 17.36 -0.88 11.80
N ALA A 181 16.84 0.24 11.32
CA ALA A 181 17.43 1.53 11.62
C ALA A 181 17.18 1.92 13.09
N PRO A 182 18.11 2.63 13.74
CA PRO A 182 19.33 3.24 13.17
C PRO A 182 20.50 2.27 12.96
N TRP A 183 20.44 1.05 13.48
CA TRP A 183 21.57 0.09 13.51
C TRP A 183 22.06 -0.32 12.12
N HIS A 184 21.16 -0.78 11.26
CA HIS A 184 21.49 -1.24 9.91
C HIS A 184 22.14 -0.14 9.05
N LEU A 185 21.67 1.10 9.20
CA LEU A 185 22.22 2.26 8.49
C LEU A 185 23.70 2.47 8.84
N GLY A 186 24.07 2.25 10.10
CA GLY A 186 25.46 2.31 10.56
C GLY A 186 26.38 1.24 9.97
N HIS A 187 25.83 0.22 9.31
CA HIS A 187 26.56 -0.88 8.67
C HIS A 187 26.67 -0.75 7.14
N ILE A 188 25.97 0.20 6.51
CA ILE A 188 26.01 0.38 5.04
C ILE A 188 27.40 0.83 4.57
N CYS A 189 27.88 1.97 5.08
CA CYS A 189 29.21 2.49 4.79
C CYS A 189 29.68 3.50 5.86
N ARG A 190 30.95 3.94 5.77
CA ARG A 190 31.53 4.91 6.73
C ARG A 190 30.76 6.23 6.79
N PHE A 191 30.27 6.71 5.66
CA PHE A 191 29.49 7.94 5.57
C PHE A 191 28.18 7.82 6.36
N TRP A 192 27.41 6.75 6.13
CA TRP A 192 26.17 6.49 6.86
C TRP A 192 26.40 6.30 8.35
N ARG A 193 27.46 5.58 8.72
CA ARG A 193 27.85 5.44 10.13
C ARG A 193 28.10 6.79 10.80
N HIS A 194 28.81 7.69 10.13
CA HIS A 194 29.03 9.04 10.65
C HIS A 194 27.72 9.83 10.78
N CYS A 195 26.88 9.79 9.75
CA CYS A 195 25.58 10.48 9.72
C CYS A 195 24.67 10.04 10.87
N VAL A 196 24.51 8.73 11.05
CA VAL A 196 23.62 8.16 12.06
C VAL A 196 24.14 8.45 13.47
N LEU A 197 25.45 8.38 13.70
CA LEU A 197 26.03 8.71 15.01
C LEU A 197 25.97 10.21 15.34
N ALA A 198 25.98 11.08 14.34
CA ALA A 198 25.93 12.52 14.52
C ALA A 198 24.50 13.08 14.74
N TYR A 199 23.46 12.27 14.51
CA TYR A 199 22.07 12.74 14.53
C TYR A 199 21.24 12.02 15.62
N PRO A 200 21.12 12.62 16.83
CA PRO A 200 20.52 11.96 17.99
C PRO A 200 19.07 11.52 17.81
N VAL A 201 18.28 12.24 17.00
CA VAL A 201 16.86 11.92 16.74
C VAL A 201 16.68 10.56 16.09
N LEU A 202 17.68 10.04 15.36
CA LEU A 202 17.61 8.66 14.82
C LEU A 202 17.64 7.58 15.92
N TRP A 203 18.07 7.93 17.13
CA TRP A 203 18.16 7.04 18.29
C TRP A 203 17.04 7.26 19.30
N SER A 204 16.09 8.15 19.03
CA SER A 204 15.09 8.56 20.02
C SER A 204 13.82 7.73 20.04
N SER A 205 13.63 6.83 19.06
CA SER A 205 12.57 5.81 19.10
C SER A 205 13.07 4.58 19.86
N ILE A 206 12.40 4.27 20.97
CA ILE A 206 12.80 3.22 21.90
C ILE A 206 11.62 2.30 22.11
N THR A 207 11.77 1.03 21.76
CA THR A 207 10.79 0.00 22.12
C THR A 207 11.21 -0.64 23.43
N ILE A 208 10.30 -0.76 24.38
CA ILE A 208 10.49 -1.51 25.62
C ILE A 208 10.22 -2.98 25.29
N PRO A 209 11.23 -3.86 25.33
CA PRO A 209 11.01 -5.28 25.14
C PRO A 209 10.23 -5.84 26.32
N SER A 210 9.31 -6.75 26.04
CA SER A 210 8.83 -7.69 27.06
C SER A 210 9.90 -8.74 27.36
N SER A 211 9.71 -9.53 28.42
CA SER A 211 10.67 -10.43 29.07
C SER A 211 11.29 -11.57 28.22
N SER A 212 11.38 -11.39 26.90
CA SER A 212 12.11 -12.25 25.98
C SER A 212 13.64 -12.07 26.10
N PRO A 213 14.43 -13.16 26.06
CA PRO A 213 15.89 -13.13 26.15
C PRO A 213 16.61 -12.53 24.93
N LEU A 214 15.89 -12.07 23.91
CA LEU A 214 16.44 -11.70 22.60
C LEU A 214 16.83 -10.22 22.45
N ASN A 215 16.44 -9.34 23.38
CA ASN A 215 16.75 -7.91 23.31
C ASN A 215 17.60 -7.49 24.51
N PRO A 216 18.94 -7.42 24.38
CA PRO A 216 19.80 -7.07 25.49
C PRO A 216 19.59 -5.60 25.86
N SER A 217 19.36 -5.32 27.14
CA SER A 217 19.17 -3.96 27.68
C SER A 217 20.33 -2.99 27.32
N SER A 218 21.48 -3.52 26.89
CA SER A 218 22.61 -2.74 26.36
C SER A 218 22.31 -2.01 25.05
N MET A 219 21.40 -2.51 24.21
CA MET A 219 20.96 -1.81 23.01
C MET A 219 20.14 -0.57 23.36
N ILE A 220 19.22 -0.69 24.32
CA ILE A 220 18.40 0.40 24.84
C ILE A 220 19.29 1.44 25.51
N GLU A 221 20.23 1.03 26.36
CA GLU A 221 21.20 1.91 26.97
C GLU A 221 22.00 2.69 25.91
N THR A 222 22.43 2.01 24.84
CA THR A 222 23.12 2.66 23.72
C THR A 222 22.22 3.67 22.98
N GLN A 223 20.95 3.33 22.75
CA GLN A 223 19.96 4.27 22.17
C GLN A 223 19.76 5.49 23.06
N LEU A 224 19.57 5.29 24.36
CA LEU A 224 19.42 6.37 25.34
C LEU A 224 20.64 7.31 25.34
N ILE A 225 21.86 6.75 25.38
CA ILE A 225 23.10 7.54 25.31
C ILE A 225 23.19 8.33 24.00
N ARG A 226 22.93 7.68 22.85
CA ARG A 226 23.07 8.31 21.52
C ARG A 226 21.96 9.30 21.20
N SER A 227 20.79 9.13 21.80
CA SER A 227 19.67 10.08 21.69
C SER A 227 19.94 11.41 22.39
N ALA A 228 20.97 11.47 23.25
CA ALA A 228 21.42 12.68 23.94
C ALA A 228 20.29 13.41 24.68
N ASN A 229 19.83 14.57 24.19
CA ASN A 229 18.70 15.32 24.75
C ASN A 229 17.48 15.35 23.81
N ALA A 230 17.47 14.53 22.76
CA ALA A 230 16.34 14.47 21.83
C ALA A 230 15.05 14.04 22.55
N PRO A 231 13.87 14.53 22.17
CA PRO A 231 12.61 14.00 22.64
C PRO A 231 12.47 12.52 22.27
N LEU A 232 12.02 11.69 23.20
CA LEU A 232 11.93 10.24 23.05
C LEU A 232 10.53 9.82 22.64
N ASP A 233 10.45 8.88 21.70
CA ASP A 233 9.22 8.18 21.34
C ASP A 233 9.34 6.77 21.92
N VAL A 234 8.50 6.46 22.91
CA VAL A 234 8.56 5.23 23.67
C VAL A 234 7.40 4.33 23.27
N ILE A 235 7.73 3.10 22.92
CA ILE A 235 6.78 2.10 22.43
C ILE A 235 6.85 0.90 23.36
N TRP A 236 5.71 0.41 23.82
CA TRP A 236 5.62 -0.86 24.51
C TRP A 236 4.55 -1.71 23.84
N SER A 237 4.93 -2.92 23.43
CA SER A 237 4.06 -3.89 22.76
C SER A 237 4.30 -5.26 23.42
N PRO A 238 3.46 -5.66 24.38
CA PRO A 238 3.56 -6.96 25.00
C PRO A 238 3.21 -8.08 24.00
N PRO A 239 4.00 -9.15 23.89
CA PRO A 239 3.59 -10.35 23.19
C PRO A 239 2.43 -11.02 23.95
N GLU A 240 1.63 -11.82 23.23
CA GLU A 240 0.39 -12.46 23.75
C GLU A 240 0.55 -13.17 25.11
N ASP A 241 1.75 -13.69 25.43
CA ASP A 241 2.03 -14.45 26.65
C ASP A 241 2.71 -13.63 27.79
N GLU A 242 3.07 -12.36 27.60
CA GLU A 242 3.84 -11.57 28.60
C GLU A 242 3.12 -10.26 28.99
N SER A 243 2.73 -10.14 30.25
CA SER A 243 1.93 -9.01 30.76
C SER A 243 2.74 -7.83 31.33
N THR A 244 4.07 -7.93 31.37
CA THR A 244 4.95 -6.87 31.94
C THR A 244 6.23 -6.69 31.11
N PRO A 245 6.81 -5.47 31.08
CA PRO A 245 8.08 -5.22 30.40
C PRO A 245 9.26 -5.88 31.13
N ASP A 246 10.39 -6.08 30.43
CA ASP A 246 11.65 -6.43 31.09
C ASP A 246 11.98 -5.36 32.16
N PRO A 247 12.11 -5.73 33.45
CA PRO A 247 12.23 -4.74 34.53
C PRO A 247 13.45 -3.82 34.34
N ARG A 248 14.57 -4.38 33.87
CA ARG A 248 15.80 -3.59 33.65
C ARG A 248 15.64 -2.61 32.50
N ALA A 249 15.05 -3.04 31.39
CA ALA A 249 14.75 -2.16 30.27
C ALA A 249 13.75 -1.07 30.67
N ALA A 250 12.68 -1.43 31.38
CA ALA A 250 11.68 -0.48 31.88
C ALA A 250 12.34 0.59 32.75
N ASP A 251 13.16 0.21 33.75
CA ASP A 251 13.87 1.14 34.62
C ASP A 251 14.76 2.12 33.84
N LEU A 252 15.50 1.62 32.84
CA LEU A 252 16.35 2.45 31.98
C LEU A 252 15.53 3.49 31.21
N VAL A 253 14.39 3.09 30.64
CA VAL A 253 13.54 4.00 29.85
C VAL A 253 12.78 4.98 30.75
N LEU A 254 12.28 4.51 31.90
CA LEU A 254 11.60 5.33 32.93
C LEU A 254 12.53 6.39 33.52
N SER A 255 13.83 6.10 33.67
CA SER A 255 14.81 7.08 34.15
C SER A 255 14.93 8.32 33.24
N HIS A 256 14.47 8.22 31.99
CA HIS A 256 14.46 9.30 30.99
C HIS A 256 13.04 9.79 30.63
N SER A 257 12.04 9.52 31.48
CA SER A 257 10.63 9.92 31.29
C SER A 257 10.41 11.41 31.05
N ASN A 258 11.28 12.27 31.59
CA ASN A 258 11.27 13.72 31.37
C ASN A 258 11.44 14.15 29.91
N ARG A 259 11.87 13.25 29.04
CA ARG A 259 12.06 13.48 27.60
C ARG A 259 11.01 12.80 26.73
N TRP A 260 10.10 12.02 27.31
CA TRP A 260 9.09 11.32 26.52
C TRP A 260 8.16 12.32 25.85
N ARG A 261 8.11 12.26 24.52
CA ARG A 261 7.24 13.05 23.66
C ARG A 261 6.04 12.25 23.20
N VAL A 262 6.28 10.99 22.81
CA VAL A 262 5.25 10.04 22.42
C VAL A 262 5.35 8.84 23.35
N LEU A 263 4.22 8.39 23.88
CA LEU A 263 4.09 7.10 24.53
C LEU A 263 3.04 6.28 23.78
N LEU A 264 3.46 5.13 23.25
CA LEU A 264 2.60 4.18 22.55
C LEU A 264 2.54 2.88 23.36
N LEU A 265 1.36 2.55 23.86
CA LEU A 265 1.05 1.30 24.54
C LEU A 265 0.21 0.47 23.56
N ASN A 266 0.80 -0.54 22.94
CA ASN A 266 0.14 -1.39 21.95
C ASN A 266 -0.37 -2.69 22.58
N GLU A 267 -1.32 -3.36 21.91
CA GLU A 267 -1.72 -4.74 22.22
C GLU A 267 -2.09 -4.98 23.71
N LEU A 268 -2.63 -3.96 24.39
CA LEU A 268 -3.08 -4.11 25.77
C LEU A 268 -4.27 -5.08 25.84
N ASN A 269 -4.25 -5.97 26.82
CA ASN A 269 -5.36 -6.89 27.16
C ASN A 269 -5.70 -6.79 28.65
N SER A 270 -6.74 -7.50 29.10
CA SER A 270 -7.20 -7.49 30.50
C SER A 270 -6.14 -7.99 31.50
N GLU A 271 -5.17 -8.77 31.07
CA GLU A 271 -4.06 -9.26 31.92
C GLU A 271 -2.86 -8.30 31.94
N THR A 272 -2.86 -7.27 31.08
CA THR A 272 -1.73 -6.37 30.91
C THR A 272 -1.64 -5.38 32.07
N ASN A 273 -0.50 -5.36 32.77
CA ASN A 273 -0.27 -4.45 33.89
C ASN A 273 0.57 -3.24 33.44
N VAL A 274 0.04 -2.03 33.66
CA VAL A 274 0.68 -0.74 33.34
C VAL A 274 1.20 0.01 34.58
N ASP A 275 1.22 -0.61 35.77
CA ASP A 275 1.64 0.02 37.02
C ASP A 275 3.09 0.45 37.04
N TRP A 276 3.93 -0.20 36.22
CA TRP A 276 5.34 0.18 36.06
C TRP A 276 5.49 1.64 35.60
N LEU A 277 4.47 2.21 34.96
CA LEU A 277 4.44 3.63 34.58
C LEU A 277 4.37 4.58 35.77
N HIS A 278 3.91 4.16 36.96
CA HIS A 278 3.86 5.02 38.16
C HIS A 278 5.22 5.64 38.48
N ALA A 279 6.31 4.96 38.16
CA ALA A 279 7.64 5.53 38.35
C ALA A 279 7.84 6.83 37.56
N ALA A 280 7.15 7.04 36.43
CA ALA A 280 7.23 8.26 35.62
C ALA A 280 6.40 9.44 36.17
N GLU A 281 5.73 9.28 37.33
CA GLU A 281 4.94 10.34 37.95
C GLU A 281 5.72 11.66 38.09
N GLY A 282 5.06 12.77 37.74
CA GLY A 282 5.65 14.11 37.77
C GLY A 282 6.75 14.37 36.73
N ARG A 283 7.08 13.40 35.87
CA ARG A 283 8.14 13.51 34.86
C ARG A 283 7.62 13.52 33.42
N LEU A 284 6.32 13.70 33.20
CA LEU A 284 5.71 13.67 31.85
C LEU A 284 5.55 15.06 31.21
N ALA A 285 6.42 16.02 31.58
CA ALA A 285 6.33 17.40 31.10
C ALA A 285 6.54 17.56 29.59
N ALA A 286 7.30 16.66 28.96
CA ALA A 286 7.54 16.67 27.52
C ALA A 286 6.49 15.89 26.70
N LEU A 287 5.56 15.19 27.35
CA LEU A 287 4.64 14.28 26.67
C LEU A 287 3.62 15.08 25.85
N GLU A 288 3.60 14.85 24.54
CA GLU A 288 2.75 15.52 23.56
C GLU A 288 1.67 14.59 23.00
N THR A 289 1.99 13.30 22.86
CA THR A 289 1.11 12.28 22.28
C THR A 289 1.04 11.06 23.20
N LEU A 290 -0.18 10.64 23.50
CA LEU A 290 -0.48 9.36 24.15
C LEU A 290 -1.27 8.50 23.16
N GLU A 291 -0.74 7.33 22.87
CA GLU A 291 -1.41 6.33 22.04
C GLU A 291 -1.58 5.05 22.83
N VAL A 292 -2.82 4.58 22.89
CA VAL A 292 -3.19 3.40 23.64
C VAL A 292 -4.06 2.53 22.75
N ARG A 293 -3.50 1.39 22.35
CA ARG A 293 -4.20 0.36 21.58
C ARG A 293 -4.35 -0.88 22.45
N GLY A 294 -5.57 -1.36 22.58
CA GLY A 294 -5.86 -2.55 23.39
C GLY A 294 -7.05 -3.28 22.82
N GLY A 295 -7.16 -4.59 23.07
CA GLY A 295 -8.27 -5.45 22.63
C GLY A 295 -9.36 -5.58 23.71
N ASP A 296 -9.50 -6.78 24.26
CA ASP A 296 -10.44 -7.13 25.36
C ASP A 296 -10.04 -6.54 26.74
N ALA A 297 -9.39 -5.37 26.74
CA ALA A 297 -8.79 -4.73 27.90
C ALA A 297 -9.80 -3.95 28.77
N GLY A 298 -11.05 -4.41 28.85
CA GLY A 298 -12.15 -3.71 29.53
C GLY A 298 -11.95 -3.40 31.02
N GLU A 299 -10.86 -3.87 31.62
CA GLU A 299 -10.53 -3.70 33.04
C GLU A 299 -9.12 -3.12 33.29
N THR A 300 -8.35 -2.72 32.27
CA THR A 300 -7.02 -2.16 32.51
C THR A 300 -7.13 -0.79 33.19
N GLU A 301 -6.76 -0.72 34.48
CA GLU A 301 -6.66 0.53 35.22
C GLU A 301 -5.39 1.29 34.79
N PHE A 302 -5.57 2.50 34.25
CA PHE A 302 -4.45 3.36 33.91
C PHE A 302 -4.03 4.21 35.12
N PRO A 303 -2.71 4.39 35.34
CA PRO A 303 -2.25 5.31 36.37
C PRO A 303 -2.64 6.76 36.04
N ASP A 304 -2.96 7.54 37.07
CA ASP A 304 -3.37 8.95 36.96
C ASP A 304 -2.20 9.91 36.67
N ILE A 305 -0.99 9.39 36.52
CA ILE A 305 0.24 10.13 36.21
C ILE A 305 0.11 11.04 34.99
N PHE A 306 -0.77 10.71 34.04
CA PHE A 306 -0.98 11.50 32.83
C PHE A 306 -1.73 12.81 33.09
N LEU A 307 -2.39 12.97 34.24
CA LEU A 307 -2.91 14.27 34.69
C LEU A 307 -1.77 15.31 34.82
N ALA A 308 -0.56 14.86 35.15
CA ALA A 308 0.65 15.69 35.25
C ALA A 308 1.40 15.86 33.91
N ALA A 309 0.72 15.72 32.76
CA ALA A 309 1.27 15.94 31.42
C ALA A 309 0.75 17.26 30.79
N PRO A 310 1.34 18.43 31.11
CA PRO A 310 0.84 19.75 30.68
C PRO A 310 0.92 20.01 29.16
N ASN A 311 1.77 19.27 28.46
CA ASN A 311 1.98 19.41 27.02
C ASN A 311 1.23 18.35 26.19
N LEU A 312 0.43 17.47 26.83
CA LEU A 312 -0.33 16.45 26.12
C LEU A 312 -1.38 17.13 25.23
N ARG A 313 -1.35 16.85 23.92
CA ARG A 313 -2.24 17.46 22.92
C ARG A 313 -2.91 16.45 22.00
N LYS A 314 -2.30 15.28 21.81
CA LYS A 314 -2.78 14.23 20.91
C LYS A 314 -3.08 12.95 21.70
N VAL A 315 -4.24 12.37 21.47
CA VAL A 315 -4.68 11.12 22.10
C VAL A 315 -5.25 10.19 21.04
N LEU A 316 -4.73 8.97 20.98
CA LEU A 316 -5.21 7.93 20.07
C LEU A 316 -5.60 6.71 20.88
N LEU A 317 -6.86 6.29 20.75
CA LEU A 317 -7.46 5.17 21.46
C LEU A 317 -8.08 4.21 20.44
N ALA A 318 -7.44 3.08 20.16
CA ALA A 318 -7.86 2.18 19.09
C ALA A 318 -7.91 0.71 19.51
N ASP A 319 -8.64 -0.07 18.71
CA ASP A 319 -8.74 -1.55 18.79
C ASP A 319 -9.53 -2.12 19.98
N TRP A 320 -10.26 -1.29 20.72
CA TRP A 320 -10.92 -1.68 21.98
C TRP A 320 -12.29 -2.33 21.79
N ASP A 321 -12.47 -3.53 22.36
CA ASP A 321 -13.80 -4.15 22.51
C ASP A 321 -14.62 -3.44 23.60
N PHE A 322 -13.95 -3.00 24.67
CA PHE A 322 -14.52 -2.24 25.77
C PHE A 322 -13.80 -0.90 25.92
N ALA A 323 -14.56 0.20 25.84
CA ALA A 323 -14.04 1.54 25.68
C ALA A 323 -13.23 2.05 26.89
N PRO A 324 -12.01 2.61 26.71
CA PRO A 324 -11.43 3.50 27.70
C PRO A 324 -12.30 4.76 27.81
N SER A 325 -12.80 5.04 29.00
CA SER A 325 -13.59 6.22 29.31
C SER A 325 -12.71 7.30 29.96
N PRO A 326 -13.16 8.56 30.00
CA PRO A 326 -12.52 9.60 30.80
C PRO A 326 -12.37 9.24 32.30
N THR A 327 -13.17 8.30 32.79
CA THR A 327 -13.04 7.78 34.17
C THR A 327 -11.92 6.75 34.32
N THR A 328 -11.67 5.90 33.32
CA THR A 328 -10.60 4.89 33.38
C THR A 328 -9.24 5.42 32.92
N LEU A 329 -9.22 6.36 31.96
CA LEU A 329 -8.01 7.05 31.50
C LEU A 329 -8.02 8.52 31.96
N GLN A 330 -7.36 8.77 33.08
CA GLN A 330 -7.29 10.10 33.69
C GLN A 330 -6.20 10.94 33.04
N ILE A 331 -6.61 11.74 32.05
CA ILE A 331 -5.77 12.68 31.32
C ILE A 331 -6.41 14.09 31.34
N PRO A 332 -5.66 15.16 31.06
CA PRO A 332 -6.24 16.50 30.98
C PRO A 332 -7.03 16.68 29.66
N TRP A 333 -8.22 16.07 29.56
CA TRP A 333 -9.07 16.09 28.36
C TRP A 333 -9.32 17.49 27.79
N ALA A 334 -9.46 18.49 28.68
CA ALA A 334 -9.71 19.86 28.29
C ALA A 334 -8.60 20.51 27.42
N GLN A 335 -7.34 20.06 27.48
CA GLN A 335 -6.25 20.61 26.63
C GLN A 335 -6.01 19.80 25.34
N ILE A 336 -6.72 18.68 25.15
CA ILE A 336 -6.56 17.82 23.98
C ILE A 336 -7.08 18.54 22.73
N THR A 337 -6.31 18.43 21.65
CA THR A 337 -6.58 19.10 20.36
C THR A 337 -6.76 18.12 19.21
N HIS A 338 -6.16 16.93 19.31
CA HIS A 338 -6.27 15.87 18.32
C HIS A 338 -6.68 14.58 19.02
N TYR A 339 -7.76 13.97 18.57
CA TYR A 339 -8.31 12.77 19.17
C TYR A 339 -8.71 11.76 18.10
N SER A 340 -8.29 10.50 18.26
CA SER A 340 -8.76 9.34 17.50
C SER A 340 -9.34 8.31 18.47
N GLY A 341 -10.52 7.78 18.16
CA GLY A 341 -11.17 6.75 18.95
C GLY A 341 -11.89 5.73 18.09
N SER A 342 -11.84 4.44 18.42
CA SER A 342 -12.79 3.45 17.88
C SER A 342 -13.33 2.55 19.00
N PHE A 343 -14.56 2.82 19.44
CA PHE A 343 -15.24 2.11 20.54
C PHE A 343 -16.69 2.58 20.70
N ALA A 344 -17.42 2.04 21.70
CA ALA A 344 -18.84 2.29 21.94
C ALA A 344 -19.28 3.77 21.99
N VAL A 345 -20.51 4.03 21.54
CA VAL A 345 -21.10 5.38 21.32
C VAL A 345 -21.11 6.27 22.56
N ASP A 346 -21.50 5.72 23.71
CA ASP A 346 -21.65 6.54 24.93
C ASP A 346 -20.30 7.04 25.45
N SER A 347 -19.29 6.17 25.43
CA SER A 347 -17.92 6.53 25.79
C SER A 347 -17.33 7.55 24.80
N GLN A 348 -17.60 7.40 23.50
CA GLN A 348 -17.18 8.39 22.48
C GLN A 348 -17.76 9.76 22.79
N LEU A 349 -19.05 9.81 23.16
CA LEU A 349 -19.70 11.05 23.51
C LEU A 349 -19.14 11.67 24.80
N GLU A 350 -18.80 10.85 25.80
CA GLU A 350 -18.17 11.32 27.03
C GLU A 350 -16.82 12.00 26.74
N VAL A 351 -15.95 11.35 25.96
CA VAL A 351 -14.65 11.90 25.54
C VAL A 351 -14.82 13.21 24.77
N VAL A 352 -15.76 13.25 23.84
CA VAL A 352 -16.03 14.45 23.04
C VAL A 352 -16.55 15.61 23.91
N LYS A 353 -17.37 15.32 24.93
CA LYS A 353 -17.87 16.33 25.88
C LYS A 353 -16.76 16.87 26.78
N THR A 354 -15.82 16.04 27.21
CA THR A 354 -14.70 16.46 28.08
C THR A 354 -13.58 17.17 27.33
N SER A 355 -13.64 17.19 25.99
CA SER A 355 -12.58 17.73 25.11
C SER A 355 -13.06 18.92 24.25
N PRO A 356 -13.40 20.08 24.84
CA PRO A 356 -13.95 21.23 24.10
C PRO A 356 -12.95 21.90 23.13
N ASN A 357 -11.65 21.63 23.28
CA ASN A 357 -10.59 22.25 22.49
C ASN A 357 -10.13 21.41 21.28
N LEU A 358 -10.87 20.35 20.94
CA LEU A 358 -10.58 19.55 19.75
C LEU A 358 -10.58 20.40 18.48
N VAL A 359 -9.52 20.23 17.69
CA VAL A 359 -9.31 20.81 16.36
C VAL A 359 -9.45 19.73 15.29
N SER A 360 -8.99 18.51 15.60
CA SER A 360 -9.07 17.33 14.75
C SER A 360 -9.66 16.17 15.55
N CYS A 361 -10.71 15.54 15.05
CA CYS A 361 -11.38 14.42 15.71
C CYS A 361 -11.66 13.29 14.71
N ALA A 362 -11.31 12.06 15.04
CA ALA A 362 -11.75 10.87 14.31
C ALA A 362 -12.49 9.92 15.24
N ILE A 363 -13.65 9.49 14.78
CA ILE A 363 -14.58 8.65 15.55
C ILE A 363 -14.94 7.42 14.72
N GLY A 364 -14.52 6.27 15.22
CA GLY A 364 -14.83 4.95 14.70
C GLY A 364 -15.68 4.14 15.67
N PHE A 365 -16.26 3.05 15.16
CA PHE A 365 -17.09 2.14 15.93
C PHE A 365 -16.77 0.68 15.53
N PRO A 366 -16.47 -0.21 16.50
CA PRO A 366 -16.14 -1.61 16.19
C PRO A 366 -17.33 -2.39 15.63
N ASP A 367 -18.54 -2.11 16.13
CA ASP A 367 -19.80 -2.75 15.72
C ASP A 367 -20.73 -1.80 14.97
N TRP A 368 -21.60 -2.38 14.15
CA TRP A 368 -22.67 -1.64 13.48
C TRP A 368 -23.74 -1.21 14.48
N VAL A 369 -24.05 0.08 14.49
CA VAL A 369 -25.08 0.68 15.34
C VAL A 369 -26.31 1.02 14.50
N ASP A 370 -27.42 0.31 14.73
CA ASP A 370 -28.67 0.44 13.96
C ASP A 370 -29.26 1.87 13.99
N SER A 371 -29.13 2.58 15.11
CA SER A 371 -29.66 3.93 15.26
C SER A 371 -28.99 4.71 16.38
N PHE A 372 -28.89 6.02 16.20
CA PHE A 372 -28.44 6.97 17.22
C PHE A 372 -29.65 7.75 17.74
N GLU A 373 -29.68 8.07 19.03
CA GLU A 373 -30.73 8.93 19.55
C GLU A 373 -30.64 10.33 18.91
N PRO A 374 -31.79 10.95 18.57
CA PRO A 374 -31.80 12.25 17.92
C PRO A 374 -31.39 13.39 18.87
N GLY A 375 -30.71 14.40 18.34
CA GLY A 375 -30.38 15.64 19.03
C GLY A 375 -28.88 15.85 19.27
N VAL A 376 -28.48 17.10 19.50
CA VAL A 376 -27.08 17.47 19.76
C VAL A 376 -26.73 17.17 21.21
N SER A 377 -25.71 16.35 21.38
CA SER A 377 -25.19 15.95 22.68
C SER A 377 -23.88 16.64 23.05
N ALA A 378 -23.11 17.10 22.06
CA ALA A 378 -21.86 17.82 22.28
C ALA A 378 -21.60 18.91 21.23
N VAL A 379 -21.08 20.06 21.66
CA VAL A 379 -20.66 21.15 20.79
C VAL A 379 -19.14 21.28 20.86
N LEU A 380 -18.48 21.19 19.72
CA LEU A 380 -17.05 21.28 19.55
C LEU A 380 -16.68 22.60 18.85
N PRO A 381 -16.48 23.69 19.61
CA PRO A 381 -16.40 25.05 19.06
C PRO A 381 -15.15 25.30 18.21
N ARG A 382 -14.10 24.49 18.36
CA ARG A 382 -12.81 24.67 17.68
C ARG A 382 -12.53 23.62 16.61
N LEU A 383 -13.45 22.68 16.40
CA LEU A 383 -13.24 21.56 15.49
C LEU A 383 -13.20 22.05 14.05
N GLN A 384 -12.12 21.71 13.35
CA GLN A 384 -11.89 22.08 11.94
C GLN A 384 -11.92 20.86 11.04
N ARG A 385 -11.50 19.70 11.55
CA ARG A 385 -11.46 18.43 10.81
C ARG A 385 -12.18 17.35 11.58
N LEU A 386 -13.09 16.65 10.92
CA LEU A 386 -13.84 15.53 11.48
C LEU A 386 -13.75 14.33 10.53
N TYR A 387 -13.27 13.21 11.05
CA TYR A 387 -13.38 11.90 10.41
C TYR A 387 -14.41 11.07 11.15
N ILE A 388 -15.30 10.40 10.43
CA ILE A 388 -16.34 9.56 11.03
C ILE A 388 -16.57 8.29 10.22
N GLU A 389 -16.62 7.15 10.91
CA GLU A 389 -16.93 5.87 10.27
C GLU A 389 -18.44 5.65 10.10
N MET A 390 -19.28 6.38 10.86
CA MET A 390 -20.73 6.29 10.80
C MET A 390 -21.39 7.68 10.84
N ALA A 391 -22.01 8.10 9.74
CA ALA A 391 -22.62 9.43 9.63
C ALA A 391 -23.83 9.64 10.54
N GLY A 392 -24.49 8.57 10.98
CA GLY A 392 -25.58 8.62 11.96
C GLY A 392 -25.19 9.25 13.31
N PHE A 393 -23.90 9.42 13.59
CA PHE A 393 -23.41 10.13 14.77
C PHE A 393 -23.31 11.66 14.57
N LEU A 394 -23.34 12.19 13.34
CA LEU A 394 -23.34 13.62 13.05
C LEU A 394 -24.47 14.41 13.77
N PRO A 395 -25.71 13.91 13.88
CA PRO A 395 -26.78 14.52 14.69
C PRO A 395 -26.38 14.86 16.14
N ARG A 396 -25.48 14.07 16.74
CA ARG A 396 -25.02 14.21 18.13
C ARG A 396 -24.00 15.33 18.31
N LEU A 397 -23.48 15.88 17.21
CA LEU A 397 -22.42 16.87 17.22
C LEU A 397 -22.90 18.24 16.70
N GLY A 398 -22.27 19.29 17.22
CA GLY A 398 -22.28 20.63 16.64
C GLY A 398 -20.84 21.14 16.48
N ALA A 399 -20.46 21.58 15.28
CA ALA A 399 -19.08 22.00 15.01
C ALA A 399 -19.05 23.24 14.09
N PRO A 400 -19.16 24.45 14.63
CA PRO A 400 -19.37 25.67 13.84
C PRO A 400 -18.17 26.09 12.98
N LEU A 401 -16.96 25.68 13.36
CA LEU A 401 -15.74 25.98 12.61
C LEU A 401 -15.28 24.83 11.69
N LEU A 402 -16.12 23.81 11.50
CA LEU A 402 -15.76 22.64 10.71
C LEU A 402 -15.55 23.01 9.24
N ARG A 403 -14.42 22.59 8.67
CA ARG A 403 -14.02 22.82 7.28
C ARG A 403 -13.86 21.53 6.50
N GLU A 404 -13.42 20.47 7.17
CA GLU A 404 -13.11 19.20 6.52
C GLU A 404 -13.92 18.08 7.17
N LEU A 405 -14.73 17.41 6.36
CA LEU A 405 -15.52 16.26 6.78
C LEU A 405 -15.12 15.05 5.95
N PHE A 406 -14.68 13.99 6.63
CA PHE A 406 -14.31 12.73 6.05
C PHE A 406 -15.25 11.65 6.58
N CYS A 407 -15.98 11.00 5.68
CA CYS A 407 -16.88 9.90 6.00
C CYS A 407 -16.33 8.63 5.37
N SER A 408 -16.17 7.57 6.15
CA SER A 408 -15.71 6.27 5.67
C SER A 408 -16.58 5.15 6.23
N TYR A 409 -17.63 4.77 5.50
CA TYR A 409 -18.69 3.91 6.04
C TYR A 409 -19.06 2.79 5.08
N SER A 410 -18.98 1.53 5.49
CA SER A 410 -19.44 0.37 4.69
C SER A 410 -20.95 0.15 4.82
N GLY A 411 -21.74 1.15 4.43
CA GLY A 411 -23.20 1.07 4.41
C GLY A 411 -23.83 2.19 3.59
N THR A 412 -25.14 2.38 3.73
CA THR A 412 -25.85 3.45 3.00
C THR A 412 -25.89 4.74 3.81
N LEU A 413 -25.14 5.73 3.36
CA LEU A 413 -25.13 7.10 3.82
C LEU A 413 -26.41 7.79 3.36
N GLN A 414 -27.19 8.32 4.31
CA GLN A 414 -28.36 9.11 4.01
C GLN A 414 -27.96 10.59 3.91
N GLY A 415 -27.22 10.96 2.87
CA GLY A 415 -26.55 12.26 2.80
C GLY A 415 -27.48 13.46 2.99
N ARG A 416 -28.75 13.37 2.56
CA ARG A 416 -29.76 14.42 2.75
C ARG A 416 -30.27 14.53 4.19
N SER A 417 -30.38 13.44 4.94
CA SER A 417 -30.88 13.44 6.32
C SER A 417 -29.76 13.49 7.36
N GLU A 418 -28.51 13.20 6.99
CA GLU A 418 -27.38 13.17 7.90
C GLU A 418 -26.45 14.40 7.74
N ILE A 419 -25.98 14.67 6.51
CA ILE A 419 -24.95 15.71 6.27
C ILE A 419 -25.57 17.11 6.24
N LEU A 420 -26.61 17.33 5.42
CA LEU A 420 -27.22 18.66 5.28
C LEU A 420 -27.77 19.21 6.62
N PRO A 421 -28.54 18.44 7.41
CA PRO A 421 -29.06 18.94 8.68
C PRO A 421 -27.96 19.20 9.71
N PHE A 422 -26.84 18.46 9.64
CA PHE A 422 -25.66 18.73 10.46
C PHE A 422 -24.99 20.05 10.09
N VAL A 423 -24.81 20.32 8.79
CA VAL A 423 -24.19 21.57 8.31
C VAL A 423 -25.07 22.77 8.63
N GLU A 424 -26.38 22.67 8.37
CA GLU A 424 -27.36 23.71 8.71
C GLU A 424 -27.37 24.00 10.21
N ARG A 425 -27.43 22.96 11.05
CA ARG A 425 -27.46 23.11 12.51
C ARG A 425 -26.15 23.62 13.09
N SER A 426 -25.02 23.18 12.56
CA SER A 426 -23.71 23.64 12.99
C SER A 426 -23.38 25.03 12.45
N ALA A 427 -24.10 25.51 11.43
CA ALA A 427 -23.82 26.73 10.69
C ALA A 427 -22.36 26.79 10.18
N CYS A 428 -21.81 25.63 9.80
CA CYS A 428 -20.44 25.51 9.32
C CYS A 428 -20.36 25.66 7.80
N SER A 429 -19.16 25.94 7.29
CA SER A 429 -18.90 26.10 5.85
C SER A 429 -17.85 25.10 5.41
N LEU A 430 -18.30 23.92 4.98
CA LEU A 430 -17.41 22.84 4.54
C LEU A 430 -16.63 23.23 3.27
N GLN A 431 -15.32 23.05 3.32
CA GLN A 431 -14.37 23.25 2.22
C GLN A 431 -13.94 21.93 1.60
N THR A 432 -13.83 20.88 2.44
CA THR A 432 -13.43 19.54 2.02
C THR A 432 -14.50 18.53 2.43
N LEU A 433 -14.95 17.73 1.48
CA LEU A 433 -15.84 16.60 1.71
C LEU A 433 -15.20 15.34 1.10
N SER A 434 -14.99 14.33 1.92
CA SER A 434 -14.51 13.02 1.49
C SER A 434 -15.55 11.96 1.84
N LEU A 435 -16.05 11.24 0.84
CA LEU A 435 -17.02 10.17 0.97
C LEU A 435 -16.37 8.88 0.47
N MET A 436 -15.87 8.08 1.41
CA MET A 436 -15.16 6.84 1.15
C MET A 436 -16.02 5.68 1.59
N ARG A 437 -16.03 4.60 0.81
CA ARG A 437 -16.77 3.37 1.13
C ARG A 437 -18.28 3.48 1.30
N CYS A 438 -18.85 4.67 1.13
CA CYS A 438 -20.27 4.97 1.31
C CYS A 438 -21.09 4.57 0.07
N SER A 439 -22.18 3.82 0.28
CA SER A 439 -23.30 3.82 -0.66
C SER A 439 -24.15 5.05 -0.36
N ILE A 440 -24.75 5.72 -1.35
CA ILE A 440 -25.62 6.87 -1.10
C ILE A 440 -27.04 6.47 -1.50
N ASP A 441 -28.01 6.67 -0.61
CA ASP A 441 -29.43 6.32 -0.87
C ASP A 441 -30.16 7.31 -1.78
N SER A 442 -29.55 8.47 -1.97
CA SER A 442 -30.12 9.67 -2.56
C SER A 442 -29.22 10.21 -3.66
N ASP A 443 -29.80 11.06 -4.52
CA ASP A 443 -29.04 11.80 -5.52
C ASP A 443 -27.98 12.68 -4.82
N LEU A 444 -26.71 12.22 -4.85
CA LEU A 444 -25.54 12.92 -4.30
C LEU A 444 -25.46 14.36 -4.82
N THR A 445 -25.96 14.63 -6.03
CA THR A 445 -25.99 16.00 -6.55
C THR A 445 -26.86 16.91 -5.69
N THR A 446 -27.93 16.42 -5.07
CA THR A 446 -28.76 17.19 -4.13
C THR A 446 -28.00 17.56 -2.86
N VAL A 447 -27.21 16.64 -2.31
CA VAL A 447 -26.35 16.93 -1.13
C VAL A 447 -25.31 17.98 -1.49
N LEU A 448 -24.63 17.81 -2.63
CA LEU A 448 -23.60 18.73 -3.09
C LEU A 448 -24.15 20.13 -3.45
N ARG A 449 -25.41 20.24 -3.90
CA ARG A 449 -26.08 21.55 -4.13
C ARG A 449 -26.23 22.33 -2.83
N GLY A 450 -26.46 21.65 -1.71
CA GLY A 450 -26.53 22.26 -0.37
C GLY A 450 -25.16 22.68 0.19
N LEU A 451 -24.06 22.34 -0.49
CA LEU A 451 -22.68 22.56 -0.03
C LEU A 451 -21.86 23.39 -1.06
N PRO A 452 -22.26 24.64 -1.35
CA PRO A 452 -21.64 25.45 -2.41
C PRO A 452 -20.21 25.91 -2.11
N SER A 453 -19.78 25.83 -0.83
CA SER A 453 -18.45 26.22 -0.37
C SER A 453 -17.37 25.16 -0.62
N ILE A 454 -17.73 23.96 -1.11
CA ILE A 454 -16.77 22.88 -1.35
C ILE A 454 -15.73 23.29 -2.40
N THR A 455 -14.48 23.05 -2.05
CA THR A 455 -13.28 23.28 -2.88
C THR A 455 -12.52 21.98 -3.18
N HIS A 456 -12.63 21.00 -2.28
CA HIS A 456 -11.99 19.69 -2.40
C HIS A 456 -13.06 18.60 -2.18
N LEU A 457 -13.25 17.75 -3.17
CA LEU A 457 -14.23 16.65 -3.12
C LEU A 457 -13.52 15.34 -3.40
N VAL A 458 -13.70 14.34 -2.54
CA VAL A 458 -13.22 12.98 -2.75
C VAL A 458 -14.39 12.03 -2.66
N ILE A 459 -14.58 11.18 -3.66
CA ILE A 459 -15.67 10.20 -3.71
C ILE A 459 -15.08 8.85 -4.10
N GLU A 460 -15.28 7.80 -3.32
CA GLU A 460 -14.98 6.42 -3.70
C GLU A 460 -16.25 5.61 -3.82
N ALA A 461 -16.53 5.16 -5.04
CA ALA A 461 -17.62 4.25 -5.35
C ALA A 461 -17.30 2.83 -4.82
N THR A 462 -18.10 2.31 -3.88
CA THR A 462 -17.94 0.94 -3.33
C THR A 462 -19.11 0.00 -3.61
N ASN A 463 -20.12 0.44 -4.35
CA ASN A 463 -21.22 -0.46 -4.72
C ASN A 463 -21.14 -0.86 -6.20
N GLU A 464 -21.22 -2.16 -6.45
CA GLU A 464 -21.57 -2.74 -7.77
C GLU A 464 -22.93 -2.22 -8.29
N ARG A 465 -23.72 -1.59 -7.40
CA ARG A 465 -24.97 -0.89 -7.69
C ARG A 465 -24.82 0.57 -8.12
N ASN A 466 -23.61 1.14 -8.24
CA ASN A 466 -23.44 2.45 -8.84
C ASN A 466 -23.92 2.38 -10.29
N ASN A 467 -25.17 2.78 -10.48
CA ASN A 467 -25.82 2.73 -11.76
C ASN A 467 -25.02 3.68 -12.65
N TYR A 468 -24.56 3.20 -13.81
CA TYR A 468 -23.77 4.01 -14.74
C TYR A 468 -24.44 5.38 -15.00
N SER A 469 -25.77 5.40 -15.00
CA SER A 469 -26.60 6.62 -15.07
C SER A 469 -26.35 7.62 -13.94
N GLU A 470 -26.22 7.19 -12.68
CA GLU A 470 -25.98 8.10 -11.55
C GLU A 470 -24.59 8.73 -11.64
N GLN A 471 -23.61 8.00 -12.16
CA GLN A 471 -22.29 8.56 -12.45
C GLN A 471 -22.38 9.61 -13.56
N CYS A 472 -23.09 9.30 -14.66
CA CYS A 472 -23.32 10.27 -15.74
C CYS A 472 -23.99 11.53 -15.20
N ASP A 473 -25.08 11.39 -14.45
CA ASP A 473 -25.82 12.51 -13.88
C ASP A 473 -24.95 13.36 -12.94
N LEU A 474 -24.13 12.72 -12.10
CA LEU A 474 -23.18 13.41 -11.23
C LEU A 474 -22.15 14.21 -12.04
N PHE A 475 -21.50 13.59 -13.02
CA PHE A 475 -20.48 14.26 -13.83
C PHE A 475 -21.06 15.37 -14.69
N ASP A 476 -22.23 15.15 -15.30
CA ASP A 476 -22.93 16.16 -16.09
C ASP A 476 -23.34 17.35 -15.21
N THR A 477 -23.76 17.11 -13.96
CA THR A 477 -24.11 18.20 -13.04
C THR A 477 -22.87 18.94 -12.53
N LEU A 478 -21.75 18.23 -12.27
CA LEU A 478 -20.44 18.82 -11.91
C LEU A 478 -19.83 19.65 -13.05
N ALA A 479 -20.07 19.26 -14.29
CA ALA A 479 -19.62 19.98 -15.49
C ALA A 479 -20.28 21.36 -15.62
N ASN A 480 -21.49 21.48 -15.07
CA ASN A 480 -22.30 22.69 -15.09
C ASN A 480 -22.06 23.53 -13.83
N ASP A 481 -22.96 23.47 -12.83
CA ASP A 481 -23.03 24.44 -11.73
C ASP A 481 -22.81 23.83 -10.33
N LEU A 482 -22.68 22.51 -10.23
CA LEU A 482 -22.50 21.86 -8.93
C LEU A 482 -21.13 22.16 -8.33
N CYS A 483 -21.10 22.54 -7.05
CA CYS A 483 -19.90 22.95 -6.32
C CYS A 483 -19.08 23.99 -7.10
N PRO A 484 -19.57 25.22 -7.28
CA PRO A 484 -18.96 26.20 -8.20
C PRO A 484 -17.48 26.51 -7.88
N ASN A 485 -17.09 26.39 -6.61
CA ASN A 485 -15.73 26.65 -6.13
C ASN A 485 -14.78 25.44 -6.16
N LEU A 486 -15.20 24.32 -6.74
CA LEU A 486 -14.42 23.08 -6.77
C LEU A 486 -13.09 23.26 -7.52
N THR A 487 -11.98 22.99 -6.82
CA THR A 487 -10.60 23.07 -7.33
C THR A 487 -9.88 21.73 -7.35
N SER A 488 -10.30 20.78 -6.52
CA SER A 488 -9.71 19.45 -6.43
C SER A 488 -10.79 18.39 -6.42
N LEU A 489 -10.67 17.39 -7.29
CA LEU A 489 -11.57 16.24 -7.35
C LEU A 489 -10.76 14.94 -7.29
N GLY A 490 -11.03 14.12 -6.27
CA GLY A 490 -10.59 12.73 -6.19
C GLY A 490 -11.76 11.80 -6.47
N TYR A 491 -11.62 10.88 -7.42
CA TYR A 491 -12.66 9.90 -7.72
C TYR A 491 -12.11 8.47 -7.77
N GLY A 492 -12.69 7.62 -6.93
CA GLY A 492 -12.44 6.19 -6.85
C GLY A 492 -13.39 5.43 -7.77
N PHE A 493 -12.86 4.75 -8.78
CA PHE A 493 -13.67 4.05 -9.78
C PHE A 493 -13.67 2.54 -9.56
N GLY A 494 -14.79 1.90 -9.91
CA GLY A 494 -15.00 0.46 -9.93
C GLY A 494 -14.94 -0.13 -11.34
N SER A 495 -15.49 -1.33 -11.54
CA SER A 495 -15.51 -2.04 -12.84
C SER A 495 -16.35 -1.34 -13.92
N ARG A 496 -17.38 -0.58 -13.52
CA ARG A 496 -18.19 0.26 -14.42
C ARG A 496 -17.94 1.73 -14.15
N PHE A 497 -17.41 2.45 -15.14
CA PHE A 497 -17.05 3.86 -15.03
C PHE A 497 -17.57 4.66 -16.23
N ALA A 498 -18.29 5.75 -15.97
CA ALA A 498 -18.80 6.67 -17.00
C ALA A 498 -17.70 7.58 -17.55
N GLU A 499 -16.80 6.98 -18.34
CA GLU A 499 -15.59 7.62 -18.83
C GLU A 499 -15.84 8.89 -19.63
N ASP A 500 -16.72 8.84 -20.63
CA ASP A 500 -16.98 9.97 -21.52
C ASP A 500 -17.53 11.19 -20.75
N ASN A 501 -18.46 10.94 -19.81
CA ASN A 501 -19.04 11.98 -18.96
C ASN A 501 -17.99 12.57 -18.01
N PHE A 502 -17.14 11.73 -17.40
CA PHE A 502 -16.05 12.21 -16.56
C PHE A 502 -15.07 13.09 -17.34
N LEU A 503 -14.68 12.68 -18.54
CA LEU A 503 -13.78 13.44 -19.40
C LEU A 503 -14.41 14.75 -19.86
N ALA A 504 -15.69 14.74 -20.25
CA ALA A 504 -16.43 15.95 -20.61
C ALA A 504 -16.52 16.93 -19.44
N MET A 505 -16.82 16.42 -18.23
CA MET A 505 -16.86 17.21 -17.00
C MET A 505 -15.50 17.84 -16.69
N ALA A 506 -14.43 17.04 -16.72
CA ALA A 506 -13.08 17.52 -16.45
C ALA A 506 -12.68 18.62 -17.46
N GLN A 507 -12.92 18.40 -18.76
CA GLN A 507 -12.64 19.38 -19.81
C GLN A 507 -13.43 20.68 -19.63
N SER A 508 -14.70 20.60 -19.25
CA SER A 508 -15.54 21.77 -18.95
C SER A 508 -14.87 22.62 -17.86
N ARG A 509 -14.46 21.99 -16.76
CA ARG A 509 -13.87 22.67 -15.59
C ARG A 509 -12.42 23.14 -15.79
N PHE A 510 -11.66 22.50 -16.67
CA PHE A 510 -10.31 22.96 -17.04
C PHE A 510 -10.34 24.25 -17.88
N ARG A 511 -11.37 24.41 -18.73
CA ARG A 511 -11.44 25.49 -19.72
C ARG A 511 -12.16 26.76 -19.25
N LEU A 512 -12.62 26.81 -18.00
CA LEU A 512 -13.39 27.95 -17.48
C LEU A 512 -12.58 29.26 -17.51
N GLU A 513 -13.17 30.33 -18.06
CA GLU A 513 -12.71 31.71 -17.87
C GLU A 513 -13.22 32.26 -16.53
N PRO A 514 -12.57 33.29 -15.93
CA PRO A 514 -13.03 33.89 -14.68
C PRO A 514 -14.52 34.29 -14.75
N PRO A 515 -15.32 34.12 -13.68
CA PRO A 515 -14.90 34.10 -12.27
C PRO A 515 -14.81 32.71 -11.62
N ARG A 516 -15.08 31.61 -12.33
CA ARG A 516 -15.05 30.26 -11.71
C ARG A 516 -13.61 29.75 -11.56
N PRO A 517 -13.24 29.14 -10.43
CA PRO A 517 -11.93 28.53 -10.28
C PRO A 517 -11.81 27.30 -11.19
N ARG A 518 -10.68 27.22 -11.88
CA ARG A 518 -10.29 26.02 -12.63
C ARG A 518 -9.89 24.91 -11.67
N PHE A 519 -10.05 23.67 -12.11
CA PHE A 519 -9.40 22.55 -11.43
C PHE A 519 -7.89 22.79 -11.36
N LYS A 520 -7.34 22.60 -10.17
CA LYS A 520 -5.91 22.59 -9.90
C LYS A 520 -5.41 21.16 -9.79
N GLN A 521 -6.27 20.28 -9.25
CA GLN A 521 -5.92 18.90 -8.97
C GLN A 521 -7.04 17.95 -9.41
N LEU A 522 -6.67 16.88 -10.10
CA LEU A 522 -7.59 15.82 -10.48
C LEU A 522 -6.93 14.47 -10.21
N CYS A 523 -7.52 13.69 -9.31
CA CYS A 523 -6.99 12.39 -8.92
C CYS A 523 -8.00 11.29 -9.24
N LEU A 524 -7.54 10.27 -9.97
CA LEU A 524 -8.27 9.04 -10.16
C LEU A 524 -7.56 7.90 -9.44
N PHE A 525 -8.30 7.08 -8.71
CA PHE A 525 -7.74 5.93 -8.02
C PHE A 525 -8.64 4.71 -8.13
N ARG A 526 -8.02 3.53 -8.08
CA ARG A 526 -8.76 2.26 -8.08
C ARG A 526 -9.46 2.09 -6.74
N SER A 527 -10.77 1.86 -6.78
CA SER A 527 -11.55 1.50 -5.59
C SER A 527 -11.06 0.16 -5.03
N ARG A 528 -11.26 -0.07 -3.73
CA ARG A 528 -10.81 -1.30 -3.05
C ARG A 528 -11.45 -2.58 -3.62
N ASP A 529 -12.65 -2.45 -4.17
CA ASP A 529 -13.44 -3.54 -4.76
C ASP A 529 -13.10 -3.81 -6.25
N TYR A 530 -12.05 -3.16 -6.77
CA TYR A 530 -11.61 -3.30 -8.16
C TYR A 530 -10.81 -4.60 -8.38
N HIS A 531 -11.20 -5.41 -9.37
CA HIS A 531 -10.50 -6.64 -9.68
C HIS A 531 -9.13 -6.37 -10.36
N PRO A 532 -8.06 -7.10 -9.98
CA PRO A 532 -6.71 -6.87 -10.49
C PRO A 532 -6.49 -7.19 -11.98
N GLY A 533 -7.51 -7.69 -12.69
CA GLY A 533 -7.48 -8.00 -14.12
C GLY A 533 -8.07 -6.93 -15.04
N ASP A 534 -8.76 -5.92 -14.48
CA ASP A 534 -9.27 -4.80 -15.27
C ASP A 534 -8.19 -3.72 -15.36
N ASP A 535 -7.80 -3.36 -16.58
CA ASP A 535 -6.88 -2.23 -16.80
C ASP A 535 -7.66 -0.92 -16.80
N CYS A 536 -7.02 0.15 -16.33
CA CYS A 536 -7.60 1.49 -16.47
C CYS A 536 -7.72 1.80 -17.98
N PRO A 537 -8.87 2.27 -18.46
CA PRO A 537 -9.04 2.63 -19.86
C PRO A 537 -7.91 3.53 -20.35
N SER A 538 -7.29 3.15 -21.47
CA SER A 538 -6.14 3.86 -22.05
C SER A 538 -6.46 5.31 -22.41
N SER A 539 -7.72 5.60 -22.72
CA SER A 539 -8.27 6.93 -23.00
C SER A 539 -8.28 7.85 -21.77
N ILE A 540 -8.56 7.33 -20.55
CA ILE A 540 -8.41 8.08 -19.30
C ILE A 540 -6.96 8.45 -19.05
N VAL A 541 -6.05 7.47 -19.19
CA VAL A 541 -4.62 7.68 -18.96
C VAL A 541 -4.08 8.74 -19.92
N ALA A 542 -4.47 8.67 -21.20
CA ALA A 542 -4.11 9.67 -22.20
C ALA A 542 -4.69 11.06 -21.88
N ALA A 543 -5.92 11.15 -21.37
CA ALA A 543 -6.55 12.41 -20.98
C ALA A 543 -5.92 13.05 -19.75
N ILE A 544 -5.56 12.25 -18.73
CA ILE A 544 -4.77 12.69 -17.56
C ILE A 544 -3.42 13.23 -18.04
N GLN A 545 -2.71 12.48 -18.89
CA GLN A 545 -1.41 12.91 -19.44
C GLN A 545 -1.52 14.22 -20.21
N LYS A 546 -2.56 14.37 -21.04
CA LYS A 546 -2.83 15.61 -21.76
C LYS A 546 -3.06 16.78 -20.81
N SER A 547 -3.85 16.58 -19.76
CA SER A 547 -4.12 17.61 -18.74
C SER A 547 -2.84 17.99 -17.98
N ARG A 548 -1.97 17.02 -17.69
CA ARG A 548 -0.66 17.27 -17.07
C ARG A 548 0.22 18.17 -17.96
N ASN A 549 0.20 17.96 -19.27
CA ASN A 549 0.93 18.79 -20.23
C ASN A 549 0.38 20.23 -20.32
N GLU A 550 -0.89 20.44 -19.95
CA GLU A 550 -1.52 21.76 -19.82
C GLU A 550 -1.23 22.45 -18.47
N GLY A 551 -0.43 21.82 -17.59
CA GLY A 551 0.06 22.40 -16.33
C GLY A 551 -0.76 22.06 -15.08
N PHE A 552 -1.69 21.11 -15.16
CA PHE A 552 -2.52 20.67 -14.03
C PHE A 552 -1.86 19.57 -13.20
N ASP A 553 -2.10 19.56 -11.88
CA ASP A 553 -1.63 18.49 -10.99
C ASP A 553 -2.58 17.29 -11.07
N THR A 554 -2.34 16.42 -12.04
CA THR A 554 -3.19 15.25 -12.28
C THR A 554 -2.43 13.95 -12.00
N SER A 555 -3.03 13.08 -11.21
CA SER A 555 -2.44 11.80 -10.83
C SER A 555 -3.42 10.65 -11.03
N PHE A 556 -2.91 9.54 -11.56
CA PHE A 556 -3.55 8.24 -11.48
C PHE A 556 -2.84 7.44 -10.40
N LEU A 557 -3.56 7.05 -9.34
CA LEU A 557 -2.99 6.38 -8.18
C LEU A 557 -3.43 4.92 -8.13
N GLY A 558 -2.49 4.04 -7.77
CA GLY A 558 -2.82 2.67 -7.39
C GLY A 558 -3.71 2.62 -6.14
N PRO A 559 -4.37 1.48 -5.87
CA PRO A 559 -5.29 1.33 -4.73
C PRO A 559 -4.63 1.65 -3.37
N ASN A 560 -3.31 1.46 -3.27
CA ASN A 560 -2.51 1.74 -2.07
C ASN A 560 -1.90 3.16 -2.03
N GLU A 561 -1.82 3.86 -3.17
CA GLU A 561 -1.20 5.20 -3.26
C GLU A 561 -2.21 6.32 -2.98
N ALA A 562 -3.51 6.02 -3.04
CA ALA A 562 -4.58 6.96 -2.73
C ALA A 562 -4.71 7.29 -1.23
N ASP A 563 -3.88 6.70 -0.37
CA ASP A 563 -3.94 6.88 1.09
C ASP A 563 -3.74 8.36 1.51
N LEU A 564 -2.99 9.14 0.71
CA LEU A 564 -2.84 10.60 0.83
C LEU A 564 -4.16 11.39 0.68
N PHE A 565 -5.10 10.86 -0.10
CA PHE A 565 -6.42 11.46 -0.36
C PHE A 565 -7.54 10.81 0.48
N LYS A 566 -7.29 9.63 1.04
CA LYS A 566 -8.22 8.83 1.85
C LYS A 566 -8.35 9.29 3.30
N GLY A 567 -7.63 10.34 3.70
CA GLY A 567 -7.64 10.83 5.08
C GLY A 567 -6.94 9.90 6.08
N LYS A 568 -6.22 8.84 5.67
CA LYS A 568 -5.48 7.96 6.59
C LYS A 568 -4.38 8.68 7.39
N HIS A 569 -3.92 9.83 6.90
CA HIS A 569 -2.98 10.71 7.61
C HIS A 569 -3.64 11.63 8.64
N PHE A 570 -4.91 11.42 9.01
CA PHE A 570 -5.63 12.29 9.93
C PHE A 570 -4.89 12.54 11.25
N PHE A 571 -4.03 11.60 11.66
CA PHE A 571 -3.22 11.68 12.88
C PHE A 571 -1.70 11.66 12.71
N SER A 572 -1.18 11.33 11.52
CA SER A 572 0.28 11.28 11.26
C SER A 572 0.90 12.67 11.21
#